data_AF-A0A7S2DAQ5-F1
#
_entry.id   AF-A0A7S2DAQ5-F1
#
_cell.length_a   1.000
_cell.length_b   1.000
_cell.length_c   1.000
_cell.angle_alpha   90.00
_cell.angle_beta   90.00
_cell.angle_gamma   90.00
#
_symmetry.space_group_name_H-M   'P 1'
#
loop_
_entity.id
_entity.type
_entity.pdbx_description
1 polymer ?
#
loop_
_entity_poly.entity_id
_entity_poly.type
_entity_poly.pdbx_seq_one_letter_code
_entity_poly.pdbx_strand_id
1 'polypeptide(L)'
;HAFAIGDWGGMDGAFEPGGSRMRIIAYKGGHTRGPHVFPRNRWNKQHSRVFCDHKPFVKCYETKGIICPMMCGYVEGVDDKAQLLVASAFNRRAAYKRPKFVLNVGDNFYWAGLEVDCGTPMGASSLAQTHQFNTIFNGVYGGAAPWISALGNHDWGGFRYNNGWDQQIAYTW
;
A
#
# COMPACT_ATOMS: atom_id res chain seq x y z
N HIS A 1 7.73 24.82 3.82
CA HIS A 1 8.14 23.51 4.35
C HIS A 1 7.38 22.42 3.61
N ALA A 2 8.10 21.40 3.15
CA ALA A 2 7.56 20.22 2.48
C ALA A 2 7.74 19.01 3.39
N PHE A 3 6.84 18.04 3.28
CA PHE A 3 6.95 16.73 3.92
C PHE A 3 7.15 15.67 2.87
N ALA A 4 8.03 14.69 3.12
CA ALA A 4 8.26 13.58 2.21
C ALA A 4 7.71 12.27 2.79
N ILE A 5 7.05 11.47 1.97
CA ILE A 5 6.61 10.10 2.29
C ILE A 5 6.70 9.24 1.02
N GLY A 6 7.03 7.96 1.17
CA GLY A 6 7.10 6.94 0.11
C GLY A 6 6.97 5.56 0.73
N ASP A 7 6.76 4.52 -0.09
CA ASP A 7 6.54 3.15 0.38
C ASP A 7 5.46 3.10 1.48
N TRP A 8 4.33 3.74 1.18
CA TRP A 8 3.24 3.94 2.14
C TRP A 8 1.97 3.19 1.76
N GLY A 9 1.87 2.77 0.50
CA GLY A 9 0.72 2.06 -0.03
C GLY A 9 0.56 0.67 0.56
N GLY A 10 -0.68 0.22 0.62
CA GLY A 10 -1.05 -1.15 0.98
C GLY A 10 -1.68 -1.84 -0.21
N MET A 11 -1.93 -3.13 -0.06
CA MET A 11 -2.72 -3.92 -0.99
C MET A 11 -4.20 -3.76 -0.70
N ASP A 12 -5.02 -3.82 -1.75
CA ASP A 12 -6.47 -3.92 -1.65
C ASP A 12 -6.93 -5.32 -2.06
N GLY A 13 -7.48 -6.07 -1.10
CA GLY A 13 -8.08 -7.39 -1.36
C GLY A 13 -9.59 -7.44 -1.12
N ALA A 14 -10.23 -6.28 -0.92
CA ALA A 14 -11.66 -6.16 -0.67
C ALA A 14 -12.49 -6.08 -1.96
N PHE A 15 -11.89 -5.55 -3.03
CA PHE A 15 -12.54 -5.43 -4.34
C PHE A 15 -12.21 -6.61 -5.23
N GLU A 16 -13.20 -7.15 -5.94
CA GLU A 16 -12.99 -8.13 -7.02
C GLU A 16 -12.86 -7.36 -8.35
N PRO A 17 -11.65 -7.23 -8.93
CA PRO A 17 -11.43 -6.40 -10.12
C PRO A 17 -12.11 -6.93 -11.38
N GLY A 18 -12.42 -8.23 -11.43
CA GLY A 18 -13.10 -8.88 -12.55
C GLY A 18 -12.23 -9.03 -13.81
N GLY A 19 -12.81 -9.64 -14.86
CA GLY A 19 -12.12 -9.88 -16.12
C GLY A 19 -10.88 -10.78 -15.97
N SER A 20 -9.74 -10.35 -16.52
CA SER A 20 -8.45 -11.04 -16.41
C SER A 20 -7.65 -10.65 -15.16
N ARG A 21 -8.22 -9.86 -14.26
CA ARG A 21 -7.58 -9.40 -13.03
C ARG A 21 -8.07 -10.23 -11.86
N MET A 22 -7.13 -10.61 -11.00
CA MET A 22 -7.39 -11.35 -9.77
C MET A 22 -7.08 -10.44 -8.60
N ARG A 23 -7.73 -10.68 -7.46
CA ARG A 23 -7.35 -10.03 -6.22
C ARG A 23 -5.90 -10.35 -5.85
N ILE A 24 -5.16 -9.33 -5.43
CA ILE A 24 -3.82 -9.49 -4.87
C ILE A 24 -3.96 -9.69 -3.37
N ILE A 25 -3.88 -10.95 -2.93
CA ILE A 25 -4.02 -11.31 -1.51
C ILE A 25 -2.83 -12.17 -1.10
N ALA A 26 -2.04 -11.68 -0.14
CA ALA A 26 -0.85 -12.37 0.33
C ALA A 26 -1.09 -13.34 1.50
N TYR A 27 -2.19 -13.15 2.24
CA TYR A 27 -2.57 -13.98 3.40
C TYR A 27 -4.06 -13.81 3.67
N LYS A 28 -4.66 -14.72 4.46
CA LYS A 28 -6.11 -14.75 4.74
C LYS A 28 -6.72 -13.41 5.20
N GLY A 29 -5.97 -12.58 5.94
CA GLY A 29 -6.46 -11.28 6.40
C GLY A 29 -6.71 -10.28 5.26
N GLY A 30 -6.03 -10.46 4.13
CA GLY A 30 -6.15 -9.63 2.94
C GLY A 30 -7.53 -9.66 2.28
N HIS A 31 -8.39 -10.62 2.61
CA HIS A 31 -9.77 -10.67 2.11
C HIS A 31 -10.70 -9.65 2.78
N THR A 32 -10.25 -8.96 3.82
CA THR A 32 -11.09 -8.00 4.56
C THR A 32 -10.95 -6.58 4.01
N ARG A 33 -11.76 -5.63 4.48
CA ARG A 33 -11.71 -4.24 4.03
C ARG A 33 -10.50 -3.51 4.62
N GLY A 34 -9.86 -2.70 3.79
CA GLY A 34 -8.81 -1.76 4.21
C GLY A 34 -7.45 -2.08 3.57
N PRO A 35 -6.43 -1.27 3.88
CA PRO A 35 -5.11 -1.52 3.39
C PRO A 35 -4.47 -2.73 4.07
N HIS A 36 -3.97 -3.66 3.25
CA HIS A 36 -3.27 -4.85 3.73
C HIS A 36 -1.78 -4.78 3.47
N VAL A 37 -1.02 -5.35 4.39
CA VAL A 37 0.45 -5.40 4.30
C VAL A 37 0.87 -6.56 3.40
N PHE A 38 1.95 -6.40 2.64
CA PHE A 38 2.58 -7.51 1.92
C PHE A 38 3.70 -8.11 2.79
N PRO A 39 3.55 -9.31 3.39
CA PRO A 39 4.55 -9.91 4.28
C PRO A 39 5.78 -10.37 3.49
N ARG A 40 6.65 -9.45 3.09
CA ARG A 40 7.76 -9.77 2.19
C ARG A 40 8.93 -10.42 2.92
N ASN A 41 9.43 -9.76 3.96
CA ASN A 41 10.57 -10.21 4.73
C ASN A 41 10.59 -9.56 6.12
N ARG A 42 11.24 -10.23 7.07
CA ARG A 42 11.63 -9.65 8.35
C ARG A 42 13.14 -9.48 8.36
N TRP A 43 13.59 -8.27 8.66
CA TRP A 43 14.99 -7.96 8.88
C TRP A 43 15.27 -7.75 10.36
N ASN A 44 16.54 -7.88 10.74
CA ASN A 44 17.00 -7.27 11.98
C ASN A 44 16.90 -5.74 11.91
N LYS A 45 16.97 -5.08 13.07
CA LYS A 45 16.83 -3.62 13.16
C LYS A 45 17.85 -2.85 12.30
N GLN A 46 19.04 -3.40 12.10
CA GLN A 46 20.10 -2.81 11.29
C GLN A 46 19.93 -3.04 9.78
N HIS A 47 18.92 -3.79 9.35
CA HIS A 47 18.73 -4.20 7.95
C HIS A 47 19.96 -4.87 7.32
N SER A 48 20.76 -5.56 8.12
CA SER A 48 21.96 -6.27 7.69
C SER A 48 21.75 -7.78 7.50
N ARG A 49 20.64 -8.32 8.04
CA ARG A 49 20.31 -9.75 7.94
C ARG A 49 18.80 -9.95 7.84
N VAL A 50 18.40 -10.76 6.85
CA VAL A 50 17.04 -11.29 6.75
C VAL A 50 16.88 -12.41 7.78
N PHE A 51 15.87 -12.29 8.64
CA PHE A 51 15.45 -13.33 9.58
C PHE A 51 14.36 -14.22 9.01
N CYS A 52 13.52 -13.68 8.13
CA CYS A 52 12.38 -14.40 7.57
C CYS A 52 12.11 -13.91 6.15
N ASP A 53 11.97 -14.81 5.21
CA ASP A 53 11.51 -14.53 3.86
C ASP A 53 9.99 -14.73 3.74
N HIS A 54 9.45 -14.50 2.54
CA HIS A 54 8.01 -14.34 2.32
C HIS A 54 7.17 -15.53 2.78
N LYS A 55 7.51 -16.76 2.35
CA LYS A 55 6.70 -17.96 2.64
C LYS A 55 6.52 -18.24 4.14
N PRO A 56 7.59 -18.34 4.95
CA PRO A 56 7.43 -18.52 6.40
C PRO A 56 6.78 -17.31 7.06
N PHE A 57 6.99 -16.10 6.55
CA PHE A 57 6.40 -14.91 7.16
C PHE A 57 4.89 -14.85 6.95
N VAL A 58 4.39 -15.22 5.77
CA VAL A 58 2.94 -15.37 5.52
C VAL A 58 2.29 -16.30 6.54
N LYS A 59 2.93 -17.41 6.91
CA LYS A 59 2.40 -18.33 7.94
C LYS A 59 2.23 -17.65 9.30
N CYS A 60 3.12 -16.73 9.66
CA CYS A 60 2.97 -15.92 10.87
C CYS A 60 1.72 -15.03 10.79
N TYR A 61 1.45 -14.41 9.64
CA TYR A 61 0.25 -13.59 9.44
C TYR A 61 -1.04 -14.42 9.46
N GLU A 62 -1.06 -15.59 8.81
CA GLU A 62 -2.23 -16.47 8.76
C GLU A 62 -2.66 -16.96 10.14
N THR A 63 -1.68 -17.19 11.01
CA THR A 63 -1.90 -17.73 12.36
C THR A 63 -1.83 -16.66 13.45
N LYS A 64 -1.72 -15.39 13.08
CA LYS A 64 -1.52 -14.27 14.01
C LYS A 64 -0.41 -14.53 15.04
N GLY A 65 0.69 -15.13 14.58
CA GLY A 65 1.86 -15.43 15.40
C GLY A 65 1.79 -16.73 16.20
N ILE A 66 0.66 -17.47 16.21
CA ILE A 66 0.56 -18.77 16.90
C ILE A 66 1.55 -19.77 16.32
N ILE A 67 1.68 -19.81 14.99
CA ILE A 67 2.67 -20.64 14.30
C ILE A 67 3.58 -19.72 13.49
N CYS A 68 4.71 -19.36 14.08
CA CYS A 68 5.67 -18.46 13.46
C CYS A 68 7.10 -18.94 13.72
N PRO A 69 7.96 -19.08 12.69
CA PRO A 69 9.33 -19.50 12.90
C PRO A 69 10.08 -18.54 13.82
N MET A 70 11.01 -19.10 14.60
CA MET A 70 11.88 -18.33 15.47
C MET A 70 12.58 -17.24 14.65
N MET A 71 12.53 -15.99 15.13
CA MET A 71 13.03 -14.76 14.48
C MET A 71 12.14 -14.12 13.39
N CYS A 72 11.10 -14.78 12.87
CA CYS A 72 10.13 -14.11 11.99
C CYS A 72 9.30 -13.10 12.77
N GLY A 73 8.76 -13.56 13.91
CA GLY A 73 7.88 -12.78 14.79
C GLY A 73 6.58 -12.33 14.11
N TYR A 74 5.57 -12.05 14.93
CA TYR A 74 4.38 -11.35 14.49
C TYR A 74 3.86 -10.52 15.67
N VAL A 75 3.51 -9.28 15.40
CA VAL A 75 3.01 -8.35 16.39
C VAL A 75 1.65 -7.84 15.91
N GLU A 76 0.59 -8.36 16.51
CA GLU A 76 -0.78 -7.91 16.24
C GLU A 76 -0.92 -6.41 16.55
N GLY A 77 -1.63 -5.70 15.68
CA GLY A 77 -1.77 -4.25 15.70
C GLY A 77 -0.59 -3.49 15.10
N VAL A 78 0.55 -4.12 14.85
CA VAL A 78 1.73 -3.51 14.20
C VAL A 78 1.90 -4.06 12.79
N ASP A 79 2.06 -5.38 12.66
CA ASP A 79 2.32 -6.03 11.39
C ASP A 79 1.08 -6.05 10.47
N ASP A 80 -0.12 -6.14 11.03
CA ASP A 80 -1.39 -6.13 10.27
C ASP A 80 -1.97 -4.72 10.02
N LYS A 81 -1.35 -3.67 10.58
CA LYS A 81 -1.84 -2.28 10.50
C LYS A 81 -0.76 -1.29 10.08
N ALA A 82 0.32 -1.75 9.43
CA ALA A 82 1.50 -0.92 9.15
C ALA A 82 1.15 0.41 8.46
N GLN A 83 0.37 0.38 7.37
CA GLN A 83 -0.04 1.60 6.67
C GLN A 83 -0.87 2.53 7.57
N LEU A 84 -1.81 2.00 8.36
CA LEU A 84 -2.63 2.80 9.27
C LEU A 84 -1.80 3.48 10.37
N LEU A 85 -0.76 2.79 10.87
CA LEU A 85 0.17 3.35 11.84
C LEU A 85 1.06 4.45 11.23
N VAL A 86 1.54 4.24 10.01
CA VAL A 86 2.28 5.27 9.24
C VAL A 86 1.38 6.48 9.01
N ALA A 87 0.14 6.28 8.58
CA ALA A 87 -0.85 7.34 8.38
C ALA A 87 -1.15 8.10 9.68
N SER A 88 -1.29 7.42 10.81
CA SER A 88 -1.47 8.05 12.12
C SER A 88 -0.28 8.93 12.51
N ALA A 89 0.95 8.46 12.30
CA ALA A 89 2.15 9.25 12.55
C ALA A 89 2.26 10.45 11.59
N PHE A 90 2.01 10.23 10.31
CA PHE A 90 2.00 11.24 9.27
C PHE A 90 0.97 12.34 9.58
N ASN A 91 -0.30 11.99 9.82
CA ASN A 91 -1.38 12.93 10.07
C ASN A 91 -1.11 13.79 11.32
N ARG A 92 -0.63 13.19 12.42
CA ARG A 92 -0.21 13.95 13.62
C ARG A 92 0.89 14.95 13.30
N ARG A 93 1.89 14.53 12.52
CA ARG A 93 3.03 15.36 12.14
C ARG A 93 2.60 16.48 11.17
N ALA A 94 1.70 16.19 10.25
CA ALA A 94 1.16 17.13 9.27
C ALA A 94 0.27 18.19 9.96
N ALA A 95 -0.60 17.78 10.88
CA ALA A 95 -1.40 18.72 11.69
C ALA A 95 -0.52 19.66 12.51
N TYR A 96 0.58 19.16 13.09
CA TYR A 96 1.50 19.99 13.87
C TYR A 96 2.31 20.97 13.00
N LYS A 97 2.86 20.52 11.87
CA LYS A 97 3.75 21.34 11.03
C LYS A 97 3.02 22.16 9.97
N ARG A 98 1.80 21.78 9.60
CA ARG A 98 0.96 22.42 8.56
C ARG A 98 1.76 22.67 7.27
N PRO A 99 2.24 21.60 6.60
CA PRO A 99 3.00 21.75 5.37
C PRO A 99 2.12 22.35 4.26
N LYS A 100 2.74 23.06 3.31
CA LYS A 100 2.00 23.61 2.15
C LYS A 100 1.62 22.53 1.14
N PHE A 101 2.41 21.46 1.10
CA PHE A 101 2.20 20.30 0.24
C PHE A 101 2.95 19.09 0.81
N VAL A 102 2.57 17.92 0.36
CA VAL A 102 3.19 16.62 0.64
C VAL A 102 3.91 16.18 -0.62
N LEU A 103 5.20 15.92 -0.54
CA LEU A 103 5.98 15.27 -1.57
C LEU A 103 5.86 13.75 -1.37
N ASN A 104 5.16 13.09 -2.28
CA ASN A 104 5.07 11.66 -2.32
C ASN A 104 6.10 11.10 -3.30
N VAL A 105 7.04 10.29 -2.82
CA VAL A 105 8.17 9.80 -3.60
C VAL A 105 7.89 8.46 -4.30
N GLY A 106 6.66 7.95 -4.22
CA GLY A 106 6.20 6.79 -4.97
C GLY A 106 5.97 5.53 -4.13
N ASP A 107 5.63 4.46 -4.84
CA ASP A 107 5.11 3.20 -4.32
C ASP A 107 3.81 3.41 -3.53
N ASN A 108 2.83 3.92 -4.28
CA ASN A 108 1.56 4.43 -3.79
C ASN A 108 0.53 3.31 -3.58
N PHE A 109 0.54 2.32 -4.47
CA PHE A 109 -0.39 1.18 -4.43
C PHE A 109 0.38 -0.13 -4.58
N TYR A 110 0.55 -0.83 -3.47
CA TYR A 110 1.21 -2.13 -3.47
C TYR A 110 0.27 -3.23 -3.92
N TRP A 111 0.75 -4.31 -4.54
CA TRP A 111 2.13 -4.51 -5.00
C TRP A 111 2.32 -4.13 -6.48
N ALA A 112 1.26 -3.73 -7.18
CA ALA A 112 1.26 -3.60 -8.63
C ALA A 112 0.56 -2.35 -9.17
N GLY A 113 0.36 -1.31 -8.37
CA GLY A 113 -0.36 -0.14 -8.83
C GLY A 113 -1.89 -0.36 -8.81
N LEU A 114 -2.58 0.30 -9.74
CA LEU A 114 -4.04 0.23 -9.85
C LEU A 114 -4.48 -0.99 -10.65
N GLU A 115 -5.56 -1.63 -10.21
CA GLU A 115 -6.21 -2.80 -10.80
C GLU A 115 -7.08 -2.45 -12.01
N VAL A 116 -6.49 -1.69 -12.93
CA VAL A 116 -7.06 -1.30 -14.23
C VAL A 116 -5.97 -1.38 -15.28
N ASP A 117 -6.35 -1.52 -16.54
CA ASP A 117 -5.36 -1.49 -17.63
C ASP A 117 -4.95 -0.05 -17.95
N CYS A 118 -3.65 0.16 -18.18
CA CYS A 118 -3.13 1.41 -18.72
C CYS A 118 -3.66 1.67 -20.14
N GLY A 119 -3.64 2.93 -20.57
CA GLY A 119 -4.22 3.36 -21.84
C GLY A 119 -5.73 3.63 -21.76
N THR A 120 -6.34 3.41 -20.59
CA THR A 120 -7.67 3.93 -20.29
C THR A 120 -7.62 5.47 -20.36
N PRO A 121 -8.58 6.17 -20.97
CA PRO A 121 -8.57 7.63 -21.02
C PRO A 121 -8.41 8.24 -19.62
N MET A 122 -7.50 9.20 -19.46
CA MET A 122 -7.17 9.79 -18.13
C MET A 122 -8.38 10.40 -17.40
N GLY A 123 -9.37 10.93 -18.14
CA GLY A 123 -10.59 11.47 -17.56
C GLY A 123 -11.64 10.41 -17.20
N ALA A 124 -11.43 9.15 -17.58
CA ALA A 124 -12.32 8.05 -17.24
C ALA A 124 -11.89 7.44 -15.91
N SER A 125 -12.84 7.23 -14.99
CA SER A 125 -12.56 6.48 -13.77
C SER A 125 -13.35 5.18 -13.71
N SER A 126 -12.65 4.07 -13.44
CA SER A 126 -13.30 2.77 -13.23
C SER A 126 -13.73 2.60 -11.77
N LEU A 127 -14.66 1.68 -11.53
CA LEU A 127 -15.05 1.28 -10.17
C LEU A 127 -13.85 0.73 -9.38
N ALA A 128 -12.96 -0.03 -10.02
CA ALA A 128 -11.77 -0.59 -9.38
C ALA A 128 -10.80 0.51 -8.91
N GLN A 129 -10.51 1.47 -9.79
CA GLN A 129 -9.65 2.61 -9.49
C GLN A 129 -10.25 3.45 -8.36
N THR A 130 -11.52 3.85 -8.49
CA THR A 130 -12.21 4.65 -7.47
C THR A 130 -12.20 3.93 -6.12
N HIS A 131 -12.44 2.61 -6.12
CA HIS A 131 -12.42 1.81 -4.91
C HIS A 131 -11.02 1.81 -4.26
N GLN A 132 -9.96 1.50 -5.01
CA GLN A 132 -8.59 1.46 -4.49
C GLN A 132 -8.11 2.82 -3.98
N PHE A 133 -8.40 3.92 -4.68
CA PHE A 133 -8.08 5.26 -4.17
C PHE A 133 -8.79 5.52 -2.85
N ASN A 134 -10.04 5.09 -2.70
CA ASN A 134 -10.80 5.31 -1.47
C ASN A 134 -10.31 4.43 -0.30
N THR A 135 -9.94 3.17 -0.56
CA THR A 135 -9.52 2.22 0.48
C THR A 135 -8.07 2.42 0.90
N ILE A 136 -7.18 2.73 -0.04
CA ILE A 136 -5.74 2.83 0.20
C ILE A 136 -5.30 4.27 0.46
N PHE A 137 -5.93 5.27 -0.17
CA PHE A 137 -5.47 6.66 -0.06
C PHE A 137 -6.45 7.58 0.67
N ASN A 138 -7.61 7.92 0.09
CA ASN A 138 -8.52 8.93 0.63
C ASN A 138 -9.03 8.58 2.03
N GLY A 139 -9.37 7.32 2.26
CA GLY A 139 -9.82 6.84 3.57
C GLY A 139 -8.73 6.77 4.64
N VAL A 140 -7.46 6.88 4.25
CA VAL A 140 -6.29 6.68 5.12
C VAL A 140 -5.55 7.99 5.40
N TYR A 141 -5.33 8.81 4.37
CA TYR A 141 -4.57 10.05 4.39
C TYR A 141 -5.43 11.30 4.14
N GLY A 142 -6.76 11.16 4.16
CA GLY A 142 -7.69 12.26 3.91
C GLY A 142 -7.47 13.47 4.82
N GLY A 143 -7.66 14.68 4.28
CA GLY A 143 -7.54 15.94 5.00
C GLY A 143 -6.12 16.54 5.07
N ALA A 144 -5.15 15.96 4.36
CA ALA A 144 -3.80 16.50 4.22
C ALA A 144 -3.73 17.64 3.18
N ALA A 145 -2.62 18.40 3.21
CA ALA A 145 -2.28 19.40 2.19
C ALA A 145 -2.14 18.75 0.79
N PRO A 146 -2.16 19.53 -0.32
CA PRO A 146 -2.01 19.00 -1.67
C PRO A 146 -0.80 18.06 -1.81
N TRP A 147 -0.98 16.97 -2.57
CA TRP A 147 0.07 15.97 -2.80
C TRP A 147 0.72 16.19 -4.17
N ILE A 148 2.05 16.25 -4.17
CA ILE A 148 2.89 16.21 -5.38
C ILE A 148 3.49 14.82 -5.41
N SER A 149 3.09 14.00 -6.39
CA SER A 149 3.43 12.58 -6.42
C SER A 149 4.39 12.21 -7.53
N ALA A 150 5.31 11.31 -7.21
CA ALA A 150 6.02 10.48 -8.16
C ALA A 150 5.39 9.07 -8.22
N LEU A 151 5.78 8.32 -9.24
CA LEU A 151 5.50 6.88 -9.34
C LEU A 151 6.75 6.11 -8.90
N GLY A 152 6.55 5.10 -8.07
CA GLY A 152 7.57 4.12 -7.73
C GLY A 152 7.50 2.87 -8.62
N ASN A 153 8.36 1.89 -8.38
CA ASN A 153 8.40 0.67 -9.20
C ASN A 153 7.13 -0.18 -9.05
N HIS A 154 6.43 -0.10 -7.91
CA HIS A 154 5.14 -0.77 -7.72
C HIS A 154 4.04 -0.11 -8.55
N ASP A 155 4.12 1.21 -8.76
CA ASP A 155 3.14 1.96 -9.52
C ASP A 155 3.27 1.76 -11.02
N TRP A 156 4.51 1.60 -11.53
CA TRP A 156 4.81 1.28 -12.94
C TRP A 156 4.42 -0.13 -13.37
N GLY A 157 3.72 -0.86 -12.50
CA GLY A 157 3.12 -2.15 -12.80
C GLY A 157 3.56 -3.27 -11.88
N GLY A 158 4.60 -3.08 -11.05
CA GLY A 158 5.06 -4.13 -10.13
C GLY A 158 5.30 -5.47 -10.83
N PHE A 159 4.38 -6.44 -10.67
CA PHE A 159 4.43 -7.74 -11.37
C PHE A 159 3.65 -7.81 -12.70
N ARG A 160 2.86 -6.78 -13.04
CA ARG A 160 1.98 -6.69 -14.21
C ARG A 160 2.15 -5.33 -14.92
N TYR A 161 2.94 -5.32 -16.00
CA TYR A 161 3.36 -4.11 -16.73
C TYR A 161 2.23 -3.28 -17.37
N ASN A 162 1.04 -3.85 -17.55
CA ASN A 162 -0.11 -3.12 -18.11
C ASN A 162 -1.06 -2.57 -17.04
N ASN A 163 -0.65 -2.50 -15.78
CA ASN A 163 -1.45 -1.84 -14.73
C ASN A 163 -1.49 -0.32 -14.92
N GLY A 164 -2.57 0.31 -14.47
CA GLY A 164 -2.94 1.69 -14.75
C GLY A 164 -2.06 2.75 -14.08
N TRP A 165 -0.78 2.79 -14.40
CA TRP A 165 0.16 3.82 -13.94
C TRP A 165 -0.24 5.23 -14.41
N ASP A 166 -0.79 5.34 -15.61
CA ASP A 166 -1.30 6.58 -16.22
C ASP A 166 -2.52 7.12 -15.47
N GLN A 167 -3.36 6.22 -14.98
CA GLN A 167 -4.52 6.54 -14.14
C GLN A 167 -4.13 7.08 -12.76
N GLN A 168 -2.93 6.79 -12.27
CA GLN A 168 -2.40 7.45 -11.06
C GLN A 168 -2.00 8.91 -11.34
N ILE A 169 -1.39 9.18 -12.49
CA ILE A 169 -1.00 10.54 -12.90
C ILE A 169 -2.24 11.43 -13.06
N ALA A 170 -3.32 10.86 -13.59
CA ALA A 170 -4.59 11.57 -13.79
C ALA A 170 -5.29 11.96 -12.49
N TYR A 171 -4.96 11.31 -11.37
CA TYR A 171 -5.56 11.57 -10.06
C TYR A 171 -4.87 12.75 -9.36
N THR A 172 -5.39 13.96 -9.59
CA THR A 172 -4.84 15.22 -9.05
C THR A 172 -5.67 15.77 -7.89
N TRP A 173 -5.03 16.60 -7.05
CA TRP A 173 -5.61 17.27 -5.86
C TRP A 173 -5.71 18.78 -6.04
#